data_AF-A0A6S7KS65-F1
#
_entry.id   AF-A0A6S7KS65-F1
#
_cell.length_a   1.000
_cell.length_b   1.000
_cell.length_c   1.000
_cell.angle_alpha   90.00
_cell.angle_beta   90.00
_cell.angle_gamma   90.00
#
_symmetry.space_group_name_H-M   'P 1'
#
loop_
_entity.id
_entity.type
_entity.pdbx_description
1 polymer ?
#
loop_
_entity_poly.entity_id
_entity_poly.type
_entity_poly.pdbx_seq_one_letter_code
_entity_poly.pdbx_strand_id
1 'polypeptide(L)'
;HLESVKQIFPEEKLKRVEDLTEEFRNGIGKKLQRYLVLKSWWANNYVTDWWNNFVYLKSRGPLMINSNFYGVDGPFLKTKLQQTSKAANLVHAALLFRKLLEKEKLKPLMLSKLVPLCSTQYRQMFNQTRIPGKDHGT
;
A
#
# COMPACT_ATOMS: atom_id res chain seq x y z
N HIS A 1 2.18 -11.87 -17.54
CA HIS A 1 3.25 -10.90 -17.85
C HIS A 1 3.34 -10.66 -19.36
N LEU A 2 3.59 -11.69 -20.18
CA LEU A 2 3.66 -11.53 -21.65
C LEU A 2 2.39 -10.92 -22.27
N GLU A 3 1.21 -11.41 -21.87
CA GLU A 3 -0.07 -10.83 -22.32
C GLU A 3 -0.21 -9.34 -22.01
N SER A 4 0.24 -8.89 -20.84
CA SER A 4 0.13 -7.47 -20.46
C SER A 4 1.10 -6.56 -21.22
N VAL A 5 2.24 -7.07 -21.68
CA VAL A 5 3.24 -6.26 -22.39
C VAL A 5 3.06 -6.27 -23.91
N LYS A 6 2.31 -7.25 -24.43
CA LYS A 6 2.01 -7.40 -25.87
C LYS A 6 1.40 -6.15 -26.50
N GLN A 7 0.57 -5.42 -25.76
CA GLN A 7 -0.07 -4.18 -26.25
C GLN A 7 0.84 -2.94 -26.17
N ILE A 8 1.96 -3.04 -25.45
CA ILE A 8 2.87 -1.91 -25.18
C ILE A 8 4.10 -1.97 -26.08
N PHE A 9 4.58 -3.18 -26.39
CA PHE A 9 5.81 -3.36 -27.13
C PHE A 9 5.60 -3.58 -28.63
N PRO A 10 6.44 -2.95 -29.48
CA PRO A 10 6.59 -3.37 -30.88
C PRO A 10 6.99 -4.84 -30.99
N GLU A 11 6.61 -5.49 -32.08
CA GLU A 11 6.81 -6.94 -32.30
C GLU A 11 8.27 -7.39 -32.11
N GLU A 12 9.23 -6.60 -32.59
CA GLU A 12 10.66 -6.91 -32.44
C GLU A 12 11.10 -6.99 -30.96
N LYS A 13 10.56 -6.11 -30.11
CA LYS A 13 10.83 -6.12 -28.66
C LYS A 13 10.05 -7.22 -27.96
N LEU A 14 8.85 -7.55 -28.44
CA LEU A 14 8.03 -8.61 -27.86
C LEU A 14 8.74 -9.96 -27.94
N LYS A 15 9.27 -10.32 -29.13
CA LYS A 15 10.01 -11.57 -29.32
C LYS A 15 11.18 -11.71 -28.34
N ARG A 16 11.96 -10.63 -28.17
CA ARG A 16 13.06 -10.61 -27.20
C ARG A 16 12.59 -10.83 -25.76
N VAL A 17 11.46 -10.23 -25.38
CA VAL A 17 10.89 -10.39 -24.03
C VAL A 17 10.36 -11.80 -23.81
N GLU A 18 9.78 -12.42 -24.83
CA GLU A 18 9.36 -13.82 -24.81
C GLU A 18 10.55 -14.76 -24.57
N ASP A 19 11.63 -14.60 -25.34
CA ASP A 19 12.86 -15.40 -25.20
C ASP A 19 13.44 -15.27 -23.78
N LEU A 20 13.57 -14.04 -23.27
CA LEU A 20 14.06 -13.76 -21.91
C LEU A 20 13.13 -14.33 -20.82
N THR A 21 11.82 -14.31 -21.05
CA THR A 21 10.85 -14.87 -20.11
C THR A 21 11.00 -16.38 -20.02
N GLU A 22 11.21 -17.06 -21.14
CA GLU A 22 11.39 -18.52 -21.17
C GLU A 22 12.76 -18.92 -20.58
N GLU A 23 13.82 -18.15 -20.84
CA GLU A 23 15.12 -18.32 -20.17
C GLU A 23 14.99 -18.16 -18.66
N PHE A 24 14.32 -17.10 -18.19
CA PHE A 24 14.09 -16.88 -16.76
C PHE A 24 13.27 -18.02 -16.14
N ARG A 25 12.17 -18.42 -16.79
CA ARG A 25 11.28 -19.50 -16.35
C ARG A 25 12.02 -20.83 -16.23
N ASN A 26 12.91 -21.14 -17.18
CA ASN A 26 13.60 -22.41 -17.21
C ASN A 26 14.92 -22.44 -16.41
N GLY A 27 15.54 -21.28 -16.20
CA GLY A 27 16.77 -21.09 -15.44
C GLY A 27 16.53 -20.61 -14.01
N ILE A 28 16.99 -19.40 -13.71
CA ILE A 28 17.08 -18.86 -12.35
C ILE A 28 15.71 -18.68 -11.67
N GLY A 29 14.64 -18.46 -12.44
CA GLY A 29 13.29 -18.26 -11.92
C GLY A 29 12.79 -19.42 -11.06
N LYS A 30 13.15 -20.67 -11.39
CA LYS A 30 12.83 -21.85 -10.57
C LYS A 30 13.45 -21.76 -9.17
N LYS A 31 14.71 -21.31 -9.09
CA LYS A 31 15.43 -21.15 -7.82
C LYS A 31 14.83 -20.01 -6.98
N LEU A 32 14.56 -18.86 -7.61
CA LEU A 32 13.93 -17.73 -6.92
C LEU A 32 12.52 -18.06 -6.43
N GLN A 33 11.72 -18.76 -7.23
CA GLN A 33 10.38 -19.20 -6.83
C GLN A 33 10.43 -20.14 -5.62
N ARG A 34 11.41 -21.05 -5.55
CA ARG A 34 11.62 -21.89 -4.35
C ARG A 34 11.92 -21.03 -3.12
N TYR A 35 12.73 -19.99 -3.23
CA TYR A 35 12.99 -19.07 -2.12
C TYR A 35 11.74 -18.29 -1.69
N LEU A 36 10.88 -17.88 -2.63
CA LEU A 36 9.61 -17.23 -2.30
C LEU A 36 8.67 -18.16 -1.54
N VAL A 37 8.56 -19.42 -1.94
CA VAL A 37 7.78 -20.44 -1.23
C VAL A 37 8.36 -20.71 0.16
N LEU A 38 9.69 -20.80 0.28
CA LEU A 38 10.31 -20.95 1.59
C LEU A 38 10.02 -19.75 2.49
N LYS A 39 10.15 -18.51 1.99
CA LYS A 39 9.82 -17.31 2.76
C LYS A 39 8.36 -17.29 3.23
N SER A 40 7.43 -17.79 2.41
CA SER A 40 6.01 -17.82 2.79
C SER A 40 5.69 -18.77 3.94
N TRP A 41 6.55 -19.74 4.24
CA TRP A 41 6.39 -20.61 5.42
C TRP A 41 6.71 -19.90 6.74
N TRP A 42 7.54 -18.86 6.70
CA TRP A 42 8.04 -18.17 7.91
C TRP A 42 7.47 -16.75 8.05
N ALA A 43 6.63 -16.29 7.13
CA ALA A 43 6.08 -14.94 7.12
C ALA A 43 4.55 -14.96 7.01
N ASN A 44 3.87 -14.22 7.90
CA ASN A 44 2.42 -14.01 7.84
C ASN A 44 1.98 -13.40 6.49
N ASN A 45 2.85 -12.58 5.90
CA ASN A 45 2.75 -12.13 4.51
C ASN A 45 4.17 -12.02 3.96
N TYR A 46 4.50 -12.81 2.95
CA TYR A 46 5.86 -12.91 2.41
C TYR A 46 6.32 -11.68 1.60
N VAL A 47 5.44 -10.72 1.33
CA VAL A 47 5.72 -9.55 0.48
C VAL A 47 5.78 -8.24 1.27
N THR A 48 5.14 -8.15 2.44
CA THR A 48 4.94 -6.88 3.16
C THR A 48 6.23 -6.10 3.42
N ASP A 49 7.30 -6.76 3.84
CA ASP A 49 8.61 -6.15 4.11
C ASP A 49 9.24 -5.57 2.85
N TRP A 50 9.24 -6.32 1.75
CA TRP A 50 9.78 -5.84 0.48
C TRP A 50 8.93 -4.74 -0.14
N TRP A 51 7.60 -4.88 -0.08
CA TRP A 51 6.67 -3.87 -0.58
C TRP A 51 6.87 -2.54 0.14
N ASN A 52 6.85 -2.55 1.48
CA ASN A 52 6.99 -1.33 2.27
C ASN A 52 8.32 -0.64 2.00
N ASN A 53 9.40 -1.42 1.96
CA ASN A 53 10.73 -0.89 1.69
C ASN A 53 10.86 -0.33 0.27
N PHE A 54 10.48 -1.10 -0.74
CA PHE A 54 10.69 -0.74 -2.13
C PHE A 54 9.78 0.40 -2.59
N VAL A 55 8.49 0.33 -2.25
CA VAL A 55 7.49 1.29 -2.72
C VAL A 55 7.57 2.61 -1.96
N TYR A 56 7.82 2.57 -0.64
CA TYR A 56 7.75 3.77 0.19
C TYR A 56 9.12 4.18 0.73
N LEU A 57 9.81 3.31 1.45
CA LEU A 57 10.93 3.71 2.32
C LEU A 57 12.25 3.99 1.58
N LYS A 58 12.49 3.32 0.45
CA LYS A 58 13.70 3.49 -0.37
C LYS A 58 13.62 4.68 -1.33
N SER A 59 12.41 5.14 -1.68
CA SER A 59 12.28 6.29 -2.57
C SER A 59 12.87 7.55 -1.94
N ARG A 60 13.65 8.28 -2.74
CA ARG A 60 14.32 9.53 -2.35
C ARG A 60 13.63 10.79 -2.87
N GLY A 61 12.60 10.63 -3.68
CA GLY A 61 11.78 11.75 -4.13
C GLY A 61 11.04 12.41 -2.96
N PRO A 62 10.71 13.71 -3.05
CA PRO A 62 9.94 14.39 -2.02
C PRO A 62 8.54 13.75 -1.89
N LEU A 63 8.07 13.57 -0.65
CA LEU A 63 6.84 12.84 -0.36
C LEU A 63 5.57 13.58 -0.76
N MET A 64 5.55 14.91 -0.59
CA MET A 64 4.35 15.74 -0.62
C MET A 64 3.56 15.66 -1.94
N ILE A 65 4.21 15.34 -3.06
CA ILE A 65 3.54 15.23 -4.36
C ILE A 65 3.64 13.80 -4.91
N ASN A 66 4.76 13.12 -4.66
CA ASN A 66 5.06 11.86 -5.33
C ASN A 66 4.57 10.62 -4.60
N SER A 67 4.22 10.72 -3.31
CA SER A 67 3.92 9.55 -2.47
C SER A 67 2.73 9.73 -1.55
N ASN A 68 2.56 10.91 -0.95
CA ASN A 68 1.41 11.17 -0.08
C ASN A 68 0.12 11.23 -0.89
N PHE A 69 -0.93 10.59 -0.40
CA PHE A 69 -2.28 10.76 -0.92
C PHE A 69 -3.03 11.82 -0.12
N TYR A 70 -3.97 12.51 -0.77
CA TYR A 70 -4.80 13.52 -0.13
C TYR A 70 -6.27 13.26 -0.46
N GLY A 71 -7.12 13.38 0.56
CA GLY A 71 -8.56 13.53 0.39
C GLY A 71 -8.94 14.98 0.64
N VAL A 72 -9.76 15.54 -0.24
CA VAL A 72 -10.34 16.87 -0.04
C VAL A 72 -11.82 16.67 0.24
N ASP A 73 -12.34 17.34 1.27
CA ASP A 73 -13.78 17.39 1.50
C ASP A 73 -14.48 17.99 0.26
N GLY A 74 -15.64 17.45 -0.10
CA GLY A 74 -16.25 17.69 -1.41
C GLY A 74 -16.31 19.20 -1.73
N PRO A 75 -15.82 19.66 -2.90
CA PRO A 75 -15.66 21.09 -3.22
C PRO A 75 -16.98 21.89 -3.23
N PHE A 76 -18.11 21.21 -3.12
CA PHE A 76 -19.46 21.78 -3.18
C PHE A 76 -20.16 21.89 -1.81
N LEU A 77 -19.55 21.46 -0.70
CA LEU A 77 -20.08 21.66 0.64
C LEU A 77 -19.79 23.08 1.13
N LYS A 78 -20.54 24.06 0.60
CA LYS A 78 -20.61 25.42 1.15
C LYS A 78 -21.34 25.40 2.49
N THR A 79 -20.64 24.99 3.55
CA THR A 79 -21.19 25.05 4.90
C THR A 79 -21.02 26.47 5.46
N LYS A 80 -22.02 27.00 6.17
CA LYS A 80 -21.93 28.30 6.88
C LYS A 80 -21.10 28.24 8.18
N LEU A 81 -20.51 27.10 8.51
CA LEU A 81 -19.74 26.89 9.74
C LEU A 81 -18.39 27.62 9.71
N GLN A 82 -18.02 28.21 10.84
CA GLN A 82 -16.69 28.75 11.08
C GLN A 82 -15.63 27.64 10.99
N GLN A 83 -14.44 27.98 10.49
CA GLN A 83 -13.34 27.03 10.28
C GLN A 83 -12.94 26.32 11.59
N THR A 84 -12.97 27.04 12.71
CA THR A 84 -12.69 26.51 14.06
C THR A 84 -13.68 25.41 14.45
N SER A 85 -14.98 25.62 14.20
CA SER A 85 -16.03 24.63 14.47
C SER A 85 -15.85 23.37 13.63
N LYS A 86 -15.45 23.51 12.34
CA LYS A 86 -15.16 22.36 11.47
C LYS A 86 -13.97 21.55 11.99
N ALA A 87 -12.88 22.24 12.32
CA ALA A 87 -11.67 21.59 12.84
C ALA A 87 -11.98 20.86 14.16
N ALA A 88 -12.72 21.49 15.07
CA ALA A 88 -13.15 20.86 16.32
C ALA A 88 -13.97 19.60 16.09
N ASN A 89 -14.95 19.63 15.18
CA ASN A 89 -15.77 18.46 14.83
C ASN A 89 -14.93 17.34 14.21
N LEU A 90 -13.99 17.67 13.32
CA LEU A 90 -13.09 16.70 12.70
C LEU A 90 -12.19 16.01 13.73
N VAL A 91 -11.56 16.79 14.62
CA VAL A 91 -10.72 16.27 15.70
C VAL A 91 -11.55 15.40 16.65
N HIS A 92 -12.75 15.85 17.03
CA HIS A 92 -13.65 15.07 17.88
C HIS A 92 -14.02 13.72 17.25
N ALA A 93 -14.43 13.71 15.98
CA ALA A 93 -14.74 12.49 15.24
C ALA A 93 -13.51 11.56 15.13
N ALA A 94 -12.32 12.10 14.84
CA ALA A 94 -11.09 11.32 14.77
C ALA A 94 -10.75 10.67 16.12
N LEU A 95 -10.92 11.38 17.24
CA LEU A 95 -10.69 10.83 18.58
C LEU A 95 -11.72 9.76 18.97
N LEU A 96 -12.99 9.92 18.60
CA LEU A 96 -14.01 8.88 18.79
C LEU A 96 -13.66 7.62 18.00
N PHE A 97 -13.22 7.77 16.74
CA PHE A 97 -12.78 6.64 15.93
C PHE A 97 -11.55 5.95 16.51
N ARG A 98 -10.55 6.73 16.95
CA ARG A 98 -9.37 6.20 17.67
C ARG A 98 -9.76 5.38 18.89
N LYS A 99 -10.71 5.87 19.71
CA LYS A 99 -11.22 5.15 20.88
C LYS A 99 -11.88 3.82 20.50
N LEU A 100 -12.57 3.74 19.37
CA LEU A 100 -13.14 2.48 18.87
C LEU A 100 -12.06 1.49 18.45
N LEU A 101 -10.99 1.98 17.80
CA LEU A 101 -9.85 1.16 17.41
C LEU A 101 -9.09 0.62 18.64
N GLU A 102 -8.76 1.48 19.60
CA GLU A 102 -8.02 1.08 20.82
C GLU A 102 -8.81 0.10 21.68
N LYS A 103 -10.15 0.19 21.66
CA LYS A 103 -11.03 -0.77 22.35
C LYS A 103 -11.38 -2.00 21.53
N GLU A 104 -10.84 -2.13 20.33
CA GLU A 104 -11.14 -3.21 19.37
C GLU A 104 -12.65 -3.39 19.10
N LYS A 105 -13.41 -2.28 19.14
CA LYS A 105 -14.87 -2.25 18.91
C LYS A 105 -15.26 -1.91 17.48
N LEU A 106 -14.28 -1.62 16.61
CA LEU A 106 -14.54 -1.37 15.20
C LEU A 106 -14.94 -2.67 14.51
N LYS A 107 -16.08 -2.66 13.83
CA LYS A 107 -16.53 -3.82 13.03
C LYS A 107 -15.56 -4.05 11.87
N PRO A 108 -15.22 -5.31 11.56
CA PRO A 108 -14.35 -5.61 10.43
C PRO A 108 -14.98 -5.17 9.12
N LEU A 109 -14.16 -4.72 8.18
CA LEU A 109 -14.59 -4.49 6.82
C LEU A 109 -14.82 -5.86 6.16
N MET A 110 -15.99 -6.06 5.54
CA MET A 110 -16.39 -7.33 4.97
C MET A 110 -16.47 -7.23 3.43
N LEU A 111 -15.71 -8.05 2.72
CA LEU A 111 -15.84 -8.23 1.28
C LEU A 111 -17.14 -8.99 0.98
N SER A 112 -18.01 -8.38 0.18
CA SER A 112 -19.35 -8.91 -0.15
C SER A 112 -20.17 -9.33 1.08
N LYS A 113 -19.95 -8.67 2.24
CA LYS A 113 -20.55 -9.00 3.54
C LYS A 113 -20.23 -10.41 4.08
N LEU A 114 -19.29 -11.14 3.47
CA LEU A 114 -19.00 -12.54 3.78
C LEU A 114 -17.57 -12.76 4.30
N VAL A 115 -16.58 -12.14 3.69
CA VAL A 115 -15.16 -12.39 4.01
C VAL A 115 -14.59 -11.20 4.75
N PRO A 116 -14.10 -11.35 6.00
CA PRO A 116 -13.45 -10.25 6.70
C PRO A 116 -12.12 -9.89 6.04
N LEU A 117 -11.87 -8.60 5.88
CA LEU A 117 -10.61 -8.06 5.39
C LEU A 117 -9.66 -7.74 6.55
N CYS A 118 -8.37 -7.81 6.27
CA CYS A 118 -7.31 -7.50 7.22
C CYS A 118 -7.42 -6.04 7.72
N SER A 119 -7.43 -5.85 9.04
CA SER A 119 -7.59 -4.55 9.70
C SER A 119 -6.26 -3.91 10.13
N THR A 120 -5.10 -4.51 9.80
CA THR A 120 -3.78 -4.05 10.25
C THR A 120 -3.48 -2.61 9.85
N GLN A 121 -4.01 -2.12 8.73
CA GLN A 121 -3.80 -0.73 8.29
C GLN A 121 -4.40 0.29 9.27
N TYR A 122 -5.51 -0.03 9.96
CA TYR A 122 -6.11 0.89 10.93
C TYR A 122 -5.18 1.15 12.13
N ARG A 123 -4.31 0.19 12.49
CA ARG A 123 -3.31 0.37 13.54
C ARG A 123 -2.25 1.42 13.17
N GLN A 124 -2.08 1.68 11.88
CA GLN A 124 -1.08 2.62 11.38
C GLN A 124 -1.63 4.04 11.18
N MET A 125 -2.92 4.26 11.46
CA MET A 125 -3.58 5.53 11.17
C MET A 125 -3.27 6.63 12.20
N PHE A 126 -2.98 6.24 13.44
CA PHE A 126 -2.66 7.16 14.54
C PHE A 126 -1.30 6.80 15.15
N ASN A 127 -0.63 7.79 15.73
CA ASN A 127 0.64 7.63 16.45
C ASN A 127 1.76 6.96 15.61
N GLN A 128 1.75 7.16 14.30
CA GLN A 128 2.80 6.71 13.39
C GLN A 128 3.38 7.91 12.65
N THR A 129 4.69 7.88 12.42
CA THR A 129 5.38 8.85 11.58
C THR A 129 6.53 8.15 10.88
N ARG A 130 6.84 8.62 9.67
CA ARG A 130 8.02 8.16 8.93
C ARG A 130 9.23 8.98 9.36
N ILE A 131 10.30 8.31 9.75
CA ILE A 131 11.56 8.92 10.12
C ILE A 131 12.49 8.89 8.89
N PRO A 132 13.08 10.03 8.50
CA PRO A 132 14.04 10.06 7.39
C PRO A 132 15.35 9.38 7.78
N GLY A 133 15.93 8.62 6.85
CA GLY A 133 17.26 8.05 7.00
C GLY A 133 18.09 8.25 5.73
N LYS A 134 19.41 8.18 5.87
CA LYS A 134 20.37 8.43 4.79
C LYS A 134 20.17 7.50 3.60
N ASP A 135 19.91 6.22 3.89
CA ASP A 135 19.79 5.15 2.89
C ASP A 135 18.34 4.67 2.68
N HIS A 136 17.51 4.69 3.71
CA HIS A 136 16.07 4.44 3.66
C HIS A 136 15.38 5.13 4.83
N GLY A 137 14.10 5.46 4.69
CA GLY A 137 13.28 5.84 5.84
C GLY A 137 12.91 4.63 6.71
N THR A 138 12.40 4.90 7.90
CA THR A 138 11.81 3.89 8.80
C THR A 138 10.44 4.33 9.29
#